data_AF-A0A7S4HF64-F1
#
_entry.id   AF-A0A7S4HF64-F1
#
_cell.length_a   1.000
_cell.length_b   1.000
_cell.length_c   1.000
_cell.angle_alpha   90.00
_cell.angle_beta   90.00
_cell.angle_gamma   90.00
#
_symmetry.space_group_name_H-M   'P 1'
#
loop_
_entity.id
_entity.type
_entity.pdbx_description
1 polymer ?
#
loop_
_entity_poly.entity_id
_entity_poly.type
_entity_poly.pdbx_seq_one_letter_code
_entity_poly.pdbx_strand_id
1 'polypeptide(L)'
;MAESKFGVMVMANGEGHISIGKSDGKPVEYGTKCFNDTWIIVGTDFPEEDAKTYVRMNWKDMTPYTVAKGLHTSGKHPKYKDLTDEQFEALYYRQTRDEFEASKAAFLVQEKADKEAKEASEQAAREEMKASWQAAKQAREEEDISGASPLWARGR
;
A
#
# COMPACT_ATOMS: atom_id res chain seq x y z
N MET A 1 31.40 -6.98 22.91
CA MET A 1 30.08 -6.57 23.43
C MET A 1 29.05 -7.33 22.63
N ALA A 2 28.27 -8.22 23.26
CA ALA A 2 27.26 -9.00 22.57
C ALA A 2 26.01 -8.11 22.39
N GLU A 3 25.82 -7.57 21.20
CA GLU A 3 24.51 -7.05 20.81
C GLU A 3 23.58 -8.27 20.78
N SER A 4 22.81 -8.48 21.84
CA SER A 4 21.61 -9.30 21.79
C SER A 4 20.63 -8.57 20.87
N LYS A 5 20.79 -8.75 19.55
CA LYS A 5 19.83 -8.34 18.55
C LYS A 5 18.59 -9.20 18.77
N PHE A 6 17.70 -8.74 19.64
CA PHE A 6 16.34 -9.25 19.69
C PHE A 6 15.78 -9.13 18.28
N GLY A 7 15.53 -10.28 17.64
CA GLY A 7 14.82 -10.30 16.37
C GLY A 7 13.39 -9.82 16.58
N VAL A 8 12.66 -9.62 15.49
CA VAL A 8 11.22 -9.41 15.53
C VAL A 8 10.48 -10.66 15.08
N MET A 9 9.31 -10.85 15.68
CA MET A 9 8.33 -11.84 15.25
C MET A 9 7.23 -11.16 14.46
N VAL A 10 6.70 -11.86 13.47
CA VAL A 10 5.52 -11.45 12.71
C VAL A 10 4.38 -12.38 13.10
N MET A 11 3.21 -11.79 13.33
CA MET A 11 1.99 -12.49 13.73
C MET A 11 0.82 -12.06 12.86
N ALA A 12 -0.11 -12.97 12.62
CA ALA A 12 -1.34 -12.70 11.89
C ALA A 12 -2.55 -13.21 12.67
N ASN A 13 -3.71 -12.58 12.51
CA ASN A 13 -4.96 -13.07 13.09
C ASN A 13 -5.92 -13.63 12.01
N GLY A 14 -7.03 -14.23 12.44
CA GLY A 14 -8.05 -14.79 11.53
C GLY A 14 -8.77 -13.75 10.66
N GLU A 15 -8.62 -12.45 10.94
CA GLU A 15 -9.17 -11.36 10.11
C GLU A 15 -8.17 -10.90 9.03
N GLY A 16 -6.97 -11.48 8.99
CA GLY A 16 -5.92 -11.09 8.07
C GLY A 16 -5.09 -9.87 8.51
N HIS A 17 -5.29 -9.35 9.72
CA HIS A 17 -4.39 -8.32 10.24
C HIS A 17 -3.01 -8.94 10.50
N ILE A 18 -1.96 -8.18 10.19
CA ILE A 18 -0.58 -8.57 10.46
C ILE A 18 0.01 -7.56 11.45
N SER A 19 0.78 -8.04 12.40
CA SER A 19 1.48 -7.22 13.38
C SER A 19 2.92 -7.70 13.58
N ILE A 20 3.78 -6.81 14.05
CA ILE A 20 5.19 -7.09 14.37
C ILE A 20 5.36 -6.95 15.88
N GLY A 21 5.96 -7.96 16.51
CA GLY A 21 6.26 -8.01 17.94
C GLY A 21 7.73 -8.32 18.20
N LYS A 22 8.17 -8.18 19.45
CA LYS A 22 9.54 -8.52 19.86
C LYS A 22 9.72 -10.05 19.93
N SER A 23 10.77 -10.59 19.31
CA SER A 23 11.18 -11.99 19.49
C SER A 23 12.17 -12.10 20.64
N ASP A 24 12.17 -13.22 21.36
CA ASP A 24 13.21 -13.57 22.34
C ASP A 24 14.45 -14.21 21.68
N GLY A 25 14.49 -14.26 20.34
CA GLY A 25 15.58 -14.84 19.57
C GLY A 25 15.43 -16.34 19.33
N LYS A 26 14.31 -16.95 19.75
CA LYS A 26 14.06 -18.37 19.56
C LYS A 26 13.12 -18.60 18.37
N PRO A 27 13.45 -19.56 17.49
CA PRO A 27 12.53 -20.03 16.47
C PRO A 27 11.24 -20.54 17.09
N VAL A 28 10.10 -20.02 16.64
CA VAL A 28 8.78 -20.54 16.98
C VAL A 28 8.12 -21.07 15.72
N GLU A 29 7.42 -22.20 15.85
CA GLU A 29 6.78 -22.87 14.73
C GLU A 29 5.64 -22.02 14.14
N TYR A 30 5.52 -22.05 12.82
CA TYR A 30 4.43 -21.41 12.11
C TYR A 30 3.07 -21.93 12.63
N GLY A 31 2.11 -21.02 12.82
CA GLY A 31 0.78 -21.38 13.32
C GLY A 31 0.69 -21.46 14.85
N THR A 32 1.80 -21.28 15.57
CA THR A 32 1.78 -21.23 17.04
C THR A 32 0.88 -20.10 17.50
N LYS A 33 -0.14 -20.44 18.30
CA LYS A 33 -1.12 -19.48 18.81
C LYS A 33 -0.51 -18.58 19.89
N CYS A 34 -0.85 -17.30 19.85
CA CYS A 34 -0.44 -16.31 20.84
C CYS A 34 -1.56 -15.29 21.09
N PHE A 35 -1.41 -14.50 22.17
CA PHE A 35 -2.38 -13.48 22.59
C PHE A 35 -3.83 -13.99 22.62
N ASN A 36 -4.14 -14.85 23.61
CA ASN A 36 -5.45 -15.47 23.80
C ASN A 36 -5.95 -16.23 22.57
N ASP A 37 -5.07 -16.99 21.92
CA ASP A 37 -5.38 -17.83 20.76
C ASP A 37 -5.97 -17.09 19.55
N THR A 38 -5.90 -15.76 19.54
CA THR A 38 -6.48 -14.91 18.49
C THR A 38 -5.48 -14.68 17.36
N TRP A 39 -4.19 -14.77 17.67
CA TRP A 39 -3.09 -14.56 16.73
C TRP A 39 -2.31 -15.86 16.55
N ILE A 40 -1.70 -16.01 15.38
CA ILE A 40 -0.74 -17.05 15.05
C ILE A 40 0.59 -16.41 14.68
N ILE A 41 1.68 -17.07 15.06
CA ILE A 41 3.03 -16.69 14.64
C ILE A 41 3.24 -17.17 13.21
N VAL A 42 3.64 -16.27 12.31
CA VAL A 42 3.98 -16.61 10.92
C VAL A 42 5.49 -16.70 10.69
N GLY A 43 6.28 -16.10 11.60
CA GLY A 43 7.72 -16.30 11.66
C GLY A 43 8.36 -15.49 12.78
N THR A 44 9.54 -15.93 13.21
CA THR A 44 10.34 -15.26 14.23
C THR A 44 11.74 -14.95 13.73
N ASP A 45 12.44 -14.10 14.48
CA ASP A 45 13.85 -13.75 14.27
C ASP A 45 14.14 -13.07 12.93
N PHE A 46 13.16 -12.32 12.43
CA PHE A 46 13.40 -11.43 11.32
C PHE A 46 14.21 -10.21 11.78
N PRO A 47 15.11 -9.68 10.92
CA PRO A 47 15.50 -8.29 10.99
C PRO A 47 14.26 -7.37 10.88
N GLU A 48 14.28 -6.20 11.52
CA GLU A 48 13.12 -5.30 11.51
C GLU A 48 12.66 -4.90 10.11
N GLU A 49 13.62 -4.62 9.22
CA GLU A 49 13.34 -4.27 7.83
C GLU A 49 12.72 -5.44 7.04
N ASP A 50 13.10 -6.67 7.37
CA ASP A 50 12.53 -7.86 6.74
C ASP A 50 11.11 -8.10 7.23
N ALA A 51 10.84 -7.91 8.51
CA ALA A 51 9.49 -7.97 9.05
C ALA A 51 8.59 -6.90 8.42
N LYS A 52 9.07 -5.66 8.24
CA LYS A 52 8.33 -4.61 7.52
C LYS A 52 8.08 -5.00 6.06
N THR A 53 9.07 -5.59 5.40
CA THR A 53 8.95 -6.06 4.01
C THR A 53 7.93 -7.18 3.90
N TYR A 54 7.94 -8.13 4.85
CA TYR A 54 6.94 -9.18 4.96
C TYR A 54 5.53 -8.60 5.03
N VAL A 55 5.33 -7.60 5.90
CA VAL A 55 4.04 -6.91 6.04
C VAL A 55 3.61 -6.26 4.72
N ARG A 56 4.49 -5.51 4.05
CA ARG A 56 4.16 -4.88 2.75
C ARG A 56 3.81 -5.89 1.66
N MET A 57 4.47 -7.04 1.67
CA MET A 57 4.25 -8.11 0.71
C MET A 57 2.97 -8.92 0.97
N ASN A 58 2.66 -9.20 2.24
CA ASN A 58 1.57 -10.10 2.62
C ASN A 58 0.28 -9.36 3.02
N TRP A 59 0.32 -8.07 3.35
CA TRP A 59 -0.87 -7.29 3.71
C TRP A 59 -1.54 -6.64 2.49
N LYS A 60 -2.08 -7.47 1.60
CA LYS A 60 -2.68 -7.03 0.32
C LYS A 60 -3.99 -6.27 0.47
N ASP A 61 -4.77 -6.61 1.50
CA ASP A 61 -6.03 -5.94 1.84
C ASP A 61 -6.09 -5.68 3.34
N MET A 62 -6.38 -4.44 3.72
CA MET A 62 -6.57 -4.03 5.12
C MET A 62 -8.00 -4.25 5.62
N THR A 63 -8.93 -4.60 4.73
CA THR A 63 -10.31 -4.91 5.12
C THR A 63 -10.31 -6.22 5.92
N PRO A 64 -10.97 -6.30 7.08
CA PRO A 64 -11.08 -7.55 7.83
C PRO A 64 -11.71 -8.66 6.99
N TYR A 65 -11.19 -9.88 7.08
CA TYR A 65 -11.64 -11.03 6.27
C TYR A 65 -13.15 -11.22 6.33
N THR A 66 -13.74 -11.16 7.52
CA THR A 66 -15.19 -11.37 7.69
C THR A 66 -16.02 -10.32 6.96
N VAL A 67 -15.58 -9.05 6.99
CA VAL A 67 -16.21 -7.94 6.28
C VAL A 67 -16.06 -8.14 4.77
N ALA A 68 -14.84 -8.39 4.30
CA ALA A 68 -14.58 -8.59 2.88
C ALA A 68 -15.33 -9.79 2.31
N LYS A 69 -15.46 -10.88 3.08
CA LYS A 69 -16.21 -12.08 2.70
C LYS A 69 -17.69 -11.78 2.52
N GLY A 70 -18.27 -10.99 3.44
CA GLY A 70 -19.65 -10.50 3.29
C GLY A 70 -19.83 -9.68 2.02
N LEU A 71 -18.87 -8.78 1.73
CA LEU A 71 -18.91 -7.94 0.54
C LEU A 71 -18.72 -8.74 -0.77
N HIS A 72 -17.83 -9.72 -0.77
CA HIS A 72 -17.61 -10.65 -1.88
C HIS A 72 -18.86 -11.48 -2.17
N THR A 73 -19.42 -12.12 -1.14
CA THR A 73 -20.65 -12.94 -1.24
C THR A 73 -21.85 -12.11 -1.71
N SER A 74 -21.93 -10.83 -1.34
CA SER A 74 -23.02 -9.94 -1.79
C SER A 74 -23.02 -9.65 -3.29
N GLY A 75 -21.89 -9.84 -3.98
CA GLY A 75 -21.72 -9.55 -5.41
C GLY A 75 -21.83 -8.07 -5.80
N LYS A 76 -21.94 -7.15 -4.82
CA LYS A 76 -22.21 -5.72 -5.07
C LYS A 76 -20.98 -4.84 -4.96
N HIS A 77 -19.96 -5.27 -4.21
CA HIS A 77 -18.82 -4.42 -3.94
C HIS A 77 -17.82 -4.47 -5.12
N PRO A 78 -17.49 -3.34 -5.77
CA PRO A 78 -16.71 -3.32 -7.00
C PRO A 78 -15.30 -3.92 -6.84
N LYS A 79 -14.74 -3.91 -5.63
CA LYS A 79 -13.44 -4.51 -5.33
C LYS A 79 -13.42 -6.05 -5.35
N TYR A 80 -14.54 -6.69 -4.98
CA TYR A 80 -14.59 -8.13 -4.70
C TYR A 80 -15.53 -8.90 -5.61
N LYS A 81 -16.44 -8.23 -6.31
CA LYS A 81 -17.51 -8.87 -7.10
C LYS A 81 -17.00 -9.72 -8.27
N ASP A 82 -15.85 -9.36 -8.84
CA ASP A 82 -15.30 -10.00 -10.04
C ASP A 82 -14.13 -10.94 -9.69
N LEU A 83 -13.81 -11.11 -8.40
CA LEU A 83 -12.79 -12.05 -7.96
C LEU A 83 -13.38 -13.45 -7.93
N THR A 84 -12.58 -14.45 -8.29
CA THR A 84 -12.90 -15.84 -7.96
C THR A 84 -12.65 -16.10 -6.47
N ASP A 85 -13.24 -17.17 -5.92
CA ASP A 85 -12.99 -17.59 -4.53
C ASP A 85 -11.48 -17.74 -4.25
N GLU A 86 -10.74 -18.34 -5.19
CA GLU A 86 -9.28 -18.50 -5.07
C GLU A 86 -8.55 -17.15 -5.04
N GLN A 87 -8.93 -16.21 -5.91
CA GLN A 87 -8.36 -14.87 -5.92
C GLN A 87 -8.70 -14.09 -4.65
N PHE A 88 -9.92 -14.28 -4.13
CA PHE A 88 -10.37 -13.66 -2.89
C PHE A 88 -9.56 -14.18 -1.69
N GLU A 89 -9.45 -15.50 -1.52
CA GLU A 89 -8.70 -16.11 -0.42
C GLU A 89 -7.20 -15.76 -0.50
N ALA A 90 -6.64 -15.60 -1.71
CA ALA A 90 -5.25 -15.19 -1.91
C ALA A 90 -4.92 -13.77 -1.38
N LEU A 91 -5.92 -12.92 -1.10
CA LEU A 91 -5.73 -11.63 -0.42
C LEU A 91 -5.35 -11.81 1.06
N TYR A 92 -5.84 -12.90 1.67
CA TYR A 92 -5.72 -13.19 3.10
C TYR A 92 -4.71 -14.28 3.43
N TYR A 93 -4.21 -14.96 2.41
CA TYR A 93 -3.09 -15.90 2.54
C TYR A 93 -1.83 -15.21 3.10
N ARG A 94 -1.14 -15.90 4.02
CA ARG A 94 0.09 -15.45 4.66
C ARG A 94 1.19 -16.46 4.40
N GLN A 95 2.19 -16.04 3.65
CA GLN A 95 3.34 -16.87 3.29
C GLN A 95 4.05 -17.39 4.55
N THR A 96 4.50 -18.63 4.49
CA THR A 96 5.51 -19.14 5.42
C THR A 96 6.80 -18.34 5.29
N ARG A 97 7.69 -18.48 6.29
CA ARG A 97 9.02 -17.86 6.25
C ARG A 97 9.78 -18.23 4.97
N ASP A 98 9.75 -19.49 4.56
CA ASP A 98 10.51 -19.98 3.42
C ASP A 98 9.98 -19.39 2.10
N GLU A 99 8.66 -19.30 1.95
CA GLU A 99 8.02 -18.67 0.79
C GLU A 99 8.34 -17.17 0.72
N PHE A 100 8.36 -16.50 1.87
CA PHE A 100 8.77 -15.10 1.95
C PHE A 100 10.22 -14.91 1.50
N GLU A 101 11.17 -15.65 2.07
CA GLU A 101 12.59 -15.52 1.71
C GLU A 101 12.84 -15.84 0.22
N ALA A 102 12.12 -16.82 -0.34
CA ALA A 102 12.21 -17.17 -1.75
C ALA A 102 11.69 -16.05 -2.68
N SER A 103 10.69 -15.28 -2.24
CA SER A 103 10.01 -14.29 -3.09
C SER A 103 10.39 -12.83 -2.79
N LYS A 104 11.02 -12.57 -1.64
CA LYS A 104 11.47 -11.24 -1.18
C LYS A 104 12.32 -10.49 -2.19
N ALA A 105 13.32 -11.15 -2.79
CA ALA A 105 14.23 -10.49 -3.73
C ALA A 105 13.49 -9.96 -4.97
N ALA A 106 12.59 -10.77 -5.53
CA ALA A 106 11.76 -10.36 -6.66
C ALA A 106 10.79 -9.23 -6.26
N PHE A 107 10.18 -9.32 -5.08
CA PHE A 107 9.29 -8.28 -4.56
C PHE A 107 10.00 -6.93 -4.42
N LEU A 108 11.21 -6.88 -3.87
CA LEU A 108 11.95 -5.63 -3.69
C LEU A 108 12.32 -4.96 -5.03
N VAL A 109 12.59 -5.75 -6.07
CA VAL A 109 12.82 -5.22 -7.43
C VAL A 109 11.54 -4.62 -7.99
N GLN A 110 10.42 -5.31 -7.83
CA GLN A 110 9.11 -4.82 -8.29
C GLN A 110 8.67 -3.56 -7.52
N GLU A 111 8.77 -3.57 -6.18
CA GLU A 111 8.40 -2.44 -5.32
C GLU A 111 9.17 -1.17 -5.71
N LYS A 112 10.46 -1.31 -6.04
CA LYS A 112 11.28 -0.19 -6.51
C LYS A 112 10.79 0.33 -7.87
N ALA A 113 10.54 -0.56 -8.82
CA ALA A 113 10.04 -0.18 -10.15
C ALA A 113 8.67 0.51 -10.08
N ASP A 114 7.74 0.00 -9.25
CA ASP A 114 6.41 0.58 -9.05
C ASP A 114 6.49 1.97 -8.42
N LYS A 115 7.42 2.16 -7.46
CA LYS A 115 7.66 3.46 -6.84
C LYS A 115 8.20 4.48 -7.84
N GLU A 116 9.19 4.09 -8.64
CA GLU A 116 9.76 4.95 -9.69
C GLU A 116 8.70 5.32 -10.74
N ALA A 117 7.85 4.37 -11.17
CA ALA A 117 6.76 4.63 -12.09
C ALA A 117 5.70 5.58 -11.51
N LYS A 118 5.34 5.41 -10.24
CA LYS A 118 4.39 6.30 -9.55
C LYS A 118 4.94 7.71 -9.40
N GLU A 119 6.20 7.86 -8.99
CA GLU A 119 6.85 9.17 -8.87
C GLU A 119 6.93 9.88 -10.23
N ALA A 120 7.27 9.16 -11.30
CA ALA A 120 7.28 9.71 -12.66
C ALA A 120 5.88 10.16 -13.13
N SER A 121 4.85 9.35 -12.86
CA SER A 121 3.47 9.70 -13.19
C SER A 121 2.97 10.91 -12.39
N GLU A 122 3.28 10.99 -11.11
CA GLU A 122 2.92 12.13 -10.27
C GLU A 122 3.65 13.40 -10.71
N GLN A 123 4.91 13.30 -11.13
CA GLN A 123 5.66 14.43 -11.65
C GLN A 123 5.08 14.92 -12.98
N ALA A 124 4.76 14.01 -13.92
CA ALA A 124 4.10 14.36 -15.18
C ALA A 124 2.75 15.06 -14.95
N ALA A 125 1.91 14.53 -14.06
CA ALA A 125 0.63 15.16 -13.71
C ALA A 125 0.81 16.56 -13.08
N ARG A 126 1.86 16.76 -12.27
CA ARG A 126 2.18 18.08 -11.70
C ARG A 126 2.65 19.07 -12.76
N GLU A 127 3.46 18.64 -13.73
CA GLU A 127 3.94 19.49 -14.83
C GLU A 127 2.80 19.88 -15.77
N GLU A 128 1.91 18.94 -16.10
CA GLU A 128 0.70 19.21 -16.89
C GLU A 128 -0.25 20.16 -16.17
N MET A 129 -0.47 19.97 -14.85
CA MET A 129 -1.26 20.90 -14.05
C MET A 129 -0.63 22.30 -14.03
N LYS A 130 0.69 22.43 -13.87
CA LYS A 130 1.39 23.72 -13.92
C LYS A 130 1.25 24.40 -15.29
N ALA A 131 1.42 23.65 -16.38
CA ALA A 131 1.28 24.17 -17.74
C ALA A 131 -0.15 24.65 -18.02
N SER A 132 -1.16 23.87 -17.60
CA SER A 132 -2.57 24.26 -17.73
C SER A 132 -2.90 25.53 -16.93
N TRP A 133 -2.35 25.68 -15.73
CA TRP A 133 -2.54 26.86 -14.90
C TRP A 133 -1.86 28.10 -15.52
N GLN A 134 -0.67 27.94 -16.08
CA GLN A 134 0.03 29.02 -16.78
C GLN A 134 -0.71 29.45 -18.05
N ALA A 135 -1.21 28.50 -18.85
CA ALA A 135 -2.03 28.79 -20.03
C ALA A 135 -3.33 29.52 -19.66
N ALA A 136 -4.02 29.07 -18.60
CA ALA A 136 -5.23 29.73 -18.11
C ALA A 136 -4.95 31.16 -17.59
N LYS A 137 -3.80 31.38 -16.94
CA LYS A 137 -3.39 32.71 -16.49
C LYS A 137 -3.11 33.65 -17.67
N GLN A 138 -2.41 33.17 -18.70
CA GLN A 138 -2.14 33.94 -19.91
C GLN A 138 -3.41 34.29 -20.67
N ALA A 139 -4.33 33.33 -20.85
CA ALA A 139 -5.62 33.58 -21.48
C ALA A 139 -6.43 34.65 -20.73
N ARG A 140 -6.39 34.65 -19.40
CA ARG A 140 -7.06 35.67 -18.58
C ARG A 140 -6.40 37.04 -18.69
N GLU A 141 -5.07 37.11 -18.74
CA GLU A 141 -4.34 38.36 -18.97
C GLU A 141 -4.62 38.94 -20.38
N GLU A 142 -4.76 38.09 -21.41
CA GLU A 142 -5.14 38.53 -22.76
C GLU A 142 -6.60 39.02 -22.86
N GLU A 143 -7.53 38.39 -22.12
CA GLU A 143 -8.92 38.88 -22.00
C GLU A 143 -8.99 40.24 -21.28
N ASP A 144 -8.23 40.44 -20.20
CA ASP A 144 -8.20 41.74 -19.47
C ASP A 144 -7.57 42.86 -20.31
N ILE A 145 -6.58 42.56 -21.16
CA ILE A 145 -5.95 43.55 -22.07
C ILE A 145 -6.87 43.89 -23.25
N SER A 146 -7.64 42.93 -23.78
CA SER A 146 -8.57 43.17 -24.90
C SER A 146 -9.93 43.78 -24.49
N GLY A 147 -10.32 43.61 -23.22
CA GLY A 147 -11.52 44.23 -22.63
C GLY A 147 -11.32 45.70 -22.21
N ALA A 148 -10.08 46.17 -22.09
CA ALA A 148 -9.76 47.55 -21.74
C ALA A 148 -9.88 48.50 -22.94
N SER A 149 -11.10 48.70 -23.45
CA SER A 149 -11.40 49.95 -24.18
C SER A 149 -11.32 51.11 -23.18
N PRO A 150 -10.41 52.07 -23.36
CA PRO A 150 -10.31 53.18 -22.42
C PRO A 150 -11.61 53.98 -22.44
N LEU A 151 -12.13 54.32 -21.26
CA LEU A 151 -13.37 55.09 -21.10
C LEU A 151 -13.37 56.45 -21.84
N TRP A 152 -12.21 56.96 -22.26
CA TRP A 152 -12.07 58.16 -23.08
C TRP A 152 -12.32 57.94 -24.59
N ALA A 153 -12.38 56.69 -25.07
CA ALA A 153 -12.71 56.37 -26.47
C ALA A 153 -14.22 56.29 -26.74
N ARG A 154 -15.07 56.32 -25.70
CA ARG A 154 -16.53 56.38 -25.84
C ARG A 154 -16.97 57.83 -25.63
N GLY A 155 -16.83 58.61 -26.69
CA GLY A 155 -17.12 60.03 -26.70
C GLY A 155 -18.52 60.37 -26.18
N ARG A 156 -18.57 61.37 -25.31
CA ARG A 156 -19.54 62.45 -25.39
C ARG A 156 -19.00 63.71 -24.71
#